data_AF-F8E2H4-F1
#
_entry.id   AF-F8E2H4-F1
#
_cell.length_a   1.000
_cell.length_b   1.000
_cell.length_c   1.000
_cell.angle_alpha   90.00
_cell.angle_beta   90.00
_cell.angle_gamma   90.00
#
_symmetry.space_group_name_H-M   'P 1'
#
loop_
_entity.id
_entity.type
_entity.pdbx_description
1 polymer ?
#
loop_
_entity_poly.entity_id
_entity_poly.type
_entity_poly.pdbx_seq_one_letter_code
_entity_poly.pdbx_strand_id
1 'polypeptide(L)'
;MSALKKNVIVGALSLTLASTILTSPSHAVGKGDPRFKNNLGLYTVECQVHLNEPGNPVVGYVVGNHGKDPAEAEKEANDFVSRFNDPEKLEKRPTKRHCHTVKKYRQSGAYGTDWQPR
;
A
#
# COMPACT_ATOMS: atom_id res chain seq x y z
N MET A 1 -50.49 -52.61 10.83
CA MET A 1 -49.29 -52.70 9.97
C MET A 1 -48.26 -51.73 10.52
N SER A 2 -47.18 -52.27 11.07
CA SER A 2 -46.00 -51.52 11.52
C SER A 2 -45.18 -51.08 10.30
N ALA A 3 -44.66 -49.84 10.31
CA ALA A 3 -43.31 -49.53 9.85
C ALA A 3 -42.92 -48.08 10.18
N LEU A 4 -41.71 -47.97 10.72
CA LEU A 4 -41.02 -46.81 11.26
C LEU A 4 -40.07 -46.22 10.19
N LYS A 5 -39.58 -44.99 10.44
CA LYS A 5 -38.42 -44.28 9.83
C LYS A 5 -38.76 -43.40 8.61
N LYS A 6 -38.19 -42.21 8.43
CA LYS A 6 -36.81 -41.78 8.71
C LYS A 6 -36.73 -40.30 9.13
N ASN A 7 -35.98 -40.03 10.19
CA ASN A 7 -35.39 -38.72 10.47
C ASN A 7 -34.41 -38.37 9.34
N VAL A 8 -34.61 -37.23 8.69
CA VAL A 8 -33.57 -36.61 7.87
C VAL A 8 -33.19 -35.32 8.57
N ILE A 9 -32.09 -35.39 9.32
CA ILE A 9 -31.35 -34.24 9.83
C ILE A 9 -30.77 -33.58 8.58
N VAL A 10 -31.40 -32.49 8.13
CA VAL A 10 -30.82 -31.64 7.08
C VAL A 10 -29.73 -30.81 7.77
N GLY A 11 -28.51 -31.34 7.71
CA GLY A 11 -27.33 -30.68 8.24
C GLY A 11 -27.10 -29.34 7.57
N ALA A 12 -26.96 -28.29 8.39
CA ALA A 12 -26.54 -26.97 7.97
C ALA A 12 -25.09 -27.04 7.48
N LEU A 13 -24.88 -26.95 6.16
CA LEU A 13 -23.56 -26.78 5.57
C LEU A 13 -23.17 -25.30 5.66
N SER A 14 -22.62 -24.88 6.80
CA SER A 14 -21.99 -23.57 6.93
C SER A 14 -20.64 -23.59 6.21
N LEU A 15 -20.61 -23.11 4.96
CA LEU A 15 -19.35 -22.73 4.31
C LEU A 15 -18.88 -21.39 4.88
N THR A 16 -18.07 -21.42 5.93
CA THR A 16 -17.29 -20.25 6.34
C THR A 16 -16.10 -20.11 5.38
N LEU A 17 -16.26 -19.28 4.35
CA LEU A 17 -15.11 -18.79 3.58
C LEU A 17 -14.23 -17.96 4.52
N ALA A 18 -13.17 -18.58 5.04
CA ALA A 18 -12.10 -17.87 5.72
C ALA A 18 -11.32 -17.07 4.67
N SER A 19 -11.75 -15.83 4.42
CA SER A 19 -10.99 -14.85 3.66
C SER A 19 -9.71 -14.52 4.43
N THR A 20 -8.62 -15.24 4.16
CA THR A 20 -7.29 -14.86 4.61
C THR A 20 -6.92 -13.55 3.95
N ILE A 21 -7.05 -12.45 4.69
CA ILE A 21 -6.54 -11.14 4.28
C ILE A 21 -5.01 -11.26 4.31
N LEU A 22 -4.43 -11.59 3.16
CA LEU A 22 -2.99 -11.44 2.92
C LEU A 22 -2.72 -9.94 2.83
N THR A 23 -2.57 -9.29 3.99
CA THR A 23 -2.05 -7.92 4.05
C THR A 23 -0.58 -8.00 3.68
N SER A 24 -0.27 -7.75 2.41
CA SER A 24 1.12 -7.64 1.93
C SER A 24 1.88 -6.66 2.83
N PRO A 25 3.10 -6.99 3.29
CA PRO A 25 3.88 -6.06 4.08
C PRO A 25 4.13 -4.81 3.24
N SER A 26 3.67 -3.65 3.75
CA SER A 26 4.15 -2.35 3.29
C SER A 26 5.67 -2.43 3.32
N HIS A 27 6.31 -2.31 2.17
CA HIS A 27 7.76 -2.44 2.06
C HIS A 27 8.40 -1.24 2.74
N ALA A 28 8.66 -1.40 4.04
CA ALA A 28 9.28 -0.44 4.91
C ALA A 28 10.56 0.14 4.26
N VAL A 29 10.89 1.40 4.55
CA VAL A 29 12.18 2.02 4.28
C VAL A 29 13.24 0.99 4.63
N GLY A 30 13.95 0.52 3.60
CA GLY A 30 14.72 -0.71 3.68
C GLY A 30 15.76 -0.66 4.80
N LYS A 31 16.12 -1.82 5.38
CA LYS A 31 17.14 -1.88 6.44
C LYS A 31 18.49 -1.25 6.04
N GLY A 32 18.78 -1.17 4.74
CA GLY A 32 19.98 -0.54 4.18
C GLY A 32 19.80 0.93 3.79
N ASP A 33 18.63 1.53 3.99
CA ASP A 33 18.43 2.95 3.72
C ASP A 33 19.21 3.77 4.76
N PRO A 34 20.14 4.64 4.32
CA PRO A 34 20.84 5.54 5.23
C PRO A 34 19.82 6.54 5.76
N ARG A 35 19.26 6.28 6.96
CA ARG A 35 18.26 7.12 7.60
C ARG A 35 18.84 8.50 7.92
N PHE A 36 18.69 9.46 7.02
CA PHE A 36 19.11 10.84 7.25
C PHE A 36 17.91 11.78 7.36
N LYS A 37 18.12 12.86 8.10
CA LYS A 37 17.18 13.97 8.16
C LYS A 37 17.48 14.97 7.06
N ASN A 38 16.44 15.63 6.56
CA ASN A 38 16.55 16.73 5.63
C ASN A 38 17.02 18.02 6.33
N ASN A 39 17.14 19.10 5.55
CA ASN A 39 17.52 20.44 6.02
C ASN A 39 16.56 21.07 7.04
N LEU A 40 15.37 20.51 7.24
CA LEU A 40 14.38 20.93 8.24
C LEU A 40 14.33 20.00 9.47
N GLY A 41 15.23 19.02 9.56
CA GLY A 41 15.29 18.07 10.67
C GLY A 41 14.21 16.96 10.63
N LEU A 42 13.54 16.79 9.48
CA LEU A 42 12.51 15.77 9.25
C LEU A 42 13.09 14.59 8.44
N TYR A 43 12.53 13.40 8.61
CA TYR A 43 12.68 12.33 7.63
C TYR A 43 11.69 12.59 6.50
N THR A 44 12.19 12.93 5.31
CA THR A 44 11.40 12.92 4.08
C THR A 44 11.61 11.57 3.43
N VAL A 45 10.53 10.81 3.21
CA VAL A 45 10.57 9.54 2.49
C VAL A 45 9.92 9.71 1.13
N GLU A 46 10.63 9.30 0.09
CA GLU A 46 10.12 9.21 -1.28
C GLU A 46 9.95 7.74 -1.66
N CYS A 47 8.75 7.38 -2.13
CA CYS A 47 8.48 6.05 -2.66
C CYS A 47 8.02 6.14 -4.12
N GLN A 48 8.46 5.21 -4.96
CA GLN A 48 7.94 5.03 -6.31
C GLN A 48 6.55 4.40 -6.24
N VAL A 49 5.62 4.86 -7.06
CA VAL A 49 4.31 4.22 -7.23
C VAL A 49 4.32 3.44 -8.54
N HIS A 50 4.03 2.14 -8.45
CA HIS A 50 3.94 1.25 -9.60
C HIS A 50 2.51 0.84 -9.83
N LEU A 51 2.11 0.69 -11.11
CA LEU A 51 0.91 -0.07 -11.44
C LEU A 51 1.22 -1.55 -11.48
N ASN A 52 0.31 -2.36 -10.94
CA ASN A 52 0.40 -3.81 -11.01
C ASN A 52 -0.02 -4.31 -12.41
N GLU A 53 0.83 -4.08 -13.39
CA GLU A 53 0.68 -4.53 -14.79
C GLU A 53 2.03 -5.01 -15.35
N PRO A 54 2.07 -5.68 -16.52
CA PRO A 54 3.33 -6.17 -17.09
C PRO A 54 4.40 -5.08 -17.17
N GLY A 55 5.58 -5.37 -16.62
CA GLY A 55 6.68 -4.42 -16.52
C GLY A 55 6.68 -3.53 -15.26
N ASN A 56 5.63 -3.58 -14.43
CA ASN A 56 5.49 -2.76 -13.21
C ASN A 56 5.89 -1.29 -13.43
N PRO A 57 5.26 -0.56 -14.36
CA PRO A 57 5.69 0.79 -14.71
C PRO A 57 5.53 1.74 -13.51
N VAL A 58 6.50 2.64 -13.36
CA VAL A 58 6.43 3.74 -12.40
C VAL A 58 5.48 4.80 -12.95
N VAL A 59 4.42 5.10 -12.21
CA VAL A 59 3.41 6.11 -12.57
C VAL A 59 3.56 7.42 -11.80
N GLY A 60 4.47 7.46 -10.84
CA GLY A 60 4.82 8.65 -10.09
C GLY A 60 5.44 8.31 -8.75
N TYR A 61 5.33 9.24 -7.83
CA TYR A 61 5.96 9.19 -6.52
C TYR A 61 4.98 9.62 -5.43
N VAL A 62 5.15 9.08 -4.23
CA VAL A 62 4.51 9.59 -3.02
C VAL A 62 5.57 10.01 -2.02
N VAL A 63 5.29 11.09 -1.30
CA VAL A 63 6.18 11.65 -0.29
C VAL A 63 5.44 11.77 1.03
N GLY A 64 6.13 11.45 2.11
CA GLY A 64 5.70 11.74 3.48
C GLY A 64 6.85 12.24 4.33
N ASN A 65 6.53 12.91 5.44
CA ASN A 65 7.47 13.65 6.25
C ASN A 65 7.20 13.45 7.74
N HIS A 66 8.18 12.98 8.48
CA HIS A 66 8.01 12.80 9.93
C HIS A 66 9.25 13.19 10.72
N GLY A 67 9.06 13.83 11.88
CA GLY A 67 10.17 14.42 12.64
C GLY A 67 11.09 13.40 13.35
N LYS A 68 10.60 12.17 13.57
CA LYS A 68 11.26 11.21 14.46
C LYS A 68 11.47 9.82 13.87
N ASP A 69 10.62 9.41 12.93
CA ASP A 69 10.60 8.03 12.44
C ASP A 69 10.34 7.99 10.93
N PRO A 70 11.27 7.47 10.12
CA PRO A 70 11.05 7.30 8.68
C PRO A 70 9.94 6.30 8.35
N ALA A 71 9.61 5.35 9.24
CA ALA A 71 8.50 4.42 9.01
C ALA A 71 7.14 5.15 9.06
N GLU A 72 6.99 6.11 9.96
CA GLU A 72 5.80 6.97 10.01
C GLU A 72 5.74 7.93 8.81
N ALA A 73 6.89 8.46 8.35
CA ALA A 73 6.95 9.25 7.11
C ALA A 73 6.52 8.42 5.88
N GLU A 74 6.95 7.16 5.81
CA GLU A 74 6.51 6.25 4.76
C GLU A 74 5.02 5.91 4.86
N LYS A 75 4.49 5.76 6.08
CA LYS A 75 3.08 5.49 6.31
C LYS A 75 2.23 6.68 5.84
N GLU A 76 2.66 7.90 6.15
CA GLU A 76 2.04 9.11 5.60
C GLU A 76 2.12 9.12 4.06
N ALA A 77 3.26 8.75 3.47
CA ALA A 77 3.38 8.64 2.01
C ALA A 77 2.36 7.64 1.42
N ASN A 78 2.05 6.56 2.14
CA ASN A 78 1.08 5.56 1.72
C ASN A 78 -0.34 6.11 1.56
N ASP A 79 -0.73 7.11 2.35
CA ASP A 79 -2.07 7.71 2.30
C ASP A 79 -2.33 8.37 0.94
N PHE A 80 -1.28 8.77 0.23
CA PHE A 80 -1.35 9.39 -1.09
C PHE A 80 -1.34 8.41 -2.27
N VAL A 81 -1.08 7.11 -2.06
CA VAL A 81 -1.03 6.11 -3.15
C VAL A 81 -2.38 6.02 -3.88
N SER A 82 -3.48 6.25 -3.16
CA SER A 82 -4.84 6.24 -3.72
C SER A 82 -5.07 7.29 -4.81
N ARG A 83 -4.26 8.37 -4.87
CA ARG A 83 -4.30 9.37 -5.95
C ARG A 83 -3.83 8.83 -7.30
N PHE A 84 -3.28 7.63 -7.32
CA PHE A 84 -2.89 6.91 -8.53
C PHE A 84 -3.96 5.95 -9.04
N ASN A 85 -5.09 5.83 -8.34
CA ASN A 85 -6.21 5.03 -8.82
C ASN A 85 -6.82 5.67 -10.07
N ASP A 86 -7.07 4.82 -11.07
CA ASP A 86 -7.82 5.17 -12.27
C ASP A 86 -9.18 4.43 -12.18
N PRO A 87 -10.31 5.15 -12.11
CA PRO A 87 -11.64 4.52 -11.98
C PRO A 87 -11.99 3.66 -13.19
N GLU A 88 -11.37 3.89 -14.34
CA GLU A 88 -11.59 3.09 -15.55
C GLU A 88 -10.73 1.81 -15.58
N LYS A 89 -9.76 1.68 -14.65
CA LYS A 89 -8.81 0.56 -14.61
C LYS A 89 -8.76 -0.07 -13.21
N LEU A 90 -9.92 -0.51 -12.71
CA LEU A 90 -10.09 -1.08 -11.36
C LEU A 90 -9.21 -2.30 -11.05
N GLU A 91 -8.79 -3.03 -12.09
CA GLU A 91 -7.87 -4.16 -11.98
C GLU A 91 -6.41 -3.73 -11.73
N LYS A 92 -6.05 -2.49 -12.09
CA LYS A 92 -4.70 -1.95 -11.98
C LYS A 92 -4.55 -1.16 -10.69
N ARG A 93 -4.16 -1.84 -9.62
CA ARG A 93 -3.96 -1.20 -8.33
C ARG A 93 -2.56 -0.57 -8.22
N PRO A 94 -2.46 0.74 -7.90
CA PRO A 94 -1.19 1.37 -7.59
C PRO A 94 -0.63 0.80 -6.29
N THR A 95 0.68 0.58 -6.26
CA THR A 95 1.39 0.10 -5.06
C THR A 95 2.69 0.88 -4.93
N LYS A 96 2.99 1.39 -3.73
CA LYS A 96 4.29 2.00 -3.46
C LYS A 96 5.39 0.94 -3.36
N ARG A 97 6.58 1.25 -3.86
CA ARG A 97 7.81 0.44 -3.78
C ARG A 97 9.02 1.39 -3.71
N HIS A 98 10.21 0.83 -3.49
CA HIS A 98 11.48 1.56 -3.53
C HIS A 98 11.49 2.84 -2.67
N CYS A 99 10.94 2.73 -1.45
CA CYS A 99 10.94 3.80 -0.46
C CYS A 99 12.35 4.04 0.08
N HIS A 100 12.77 5.30 0.09
CA HIS A 100 14.07 5.73 0.62
C HIS A 100 13.95 7.13 1.24
N THR A 101 14.82 7.44 2.20
CA THR A 101 14.87 8.81 2.72
C THR A 101 15.57 9.73 1.71
N VAL A 102 15.20 11.03 1.67
CA VAL A 102 15.88 12.07 0.86
C VAL A 102 16.31 13.30 1.69
N LYS A 103 17.49 13.86 1.39
CA LYS A 103 18.07 15.00 2.16
C LYS A 103 17.37 16.32 1.85
N LYS A 104 16.71 16.40 0.70
CA LYS A 104 15.96 17.56 0.26
C LYS A 104 14.53 17.43 0.79
N TYR A 105 14.07 18.44 1.53
CA TYR A 105 12.66 18.49 1.89
C TYR A 105 11.77 18.60 0.65
N ARG A 106 10.69 17.82 0.65
CA ARG A 106 9.57 17.95 -0.27
C ARG A 106 8.29 17.79 0.54
N GLN A 107 7.27 18.56 0.21
CA GLN A 107 5.97 18.47 0.86
C GLN A 107 5.37 17.07 0.71
N SER A 108 4.63 16.61 1.72
CA SER A 108 3.91 15.34 1.64
C SER A 108 2.83 15.40 0.56
N GLY A 109 2.70 14.34 -0.23
CA GLY A 109 1.75 14.32 -1.34
C GLY A 109 2.03 13.27 -2.41
N ALA A 110 1.19 13.27 -3.44
CA ALA A 110 1.41 12.50 -4.67
C ALA A 110 1.98 13.41 -5.77
N TYR A 111 2.89 12.86 -6.55
CA TYR A 111 3.57 13.55 -7.64
C TYR A 111 3.62 12.69 -8.90
N GLY A 112 3.44 13.31 -10.06
CA GLY A 112 3.73 12.67 -11.35
C GLY A 112 5.21 12.31 -11.51
N THR A 113 5.55 11.62 -12.60
CA THR A 113 6.95 11.29 -12.93
C THR A 113 7.79 12.54 -13.24
N ASP A 114 7.13 13.64 -13.59
CA ASP A 114 7.68 14.99 -13.79
C ASP A 114 7.75 15.81 -12.49
N TRP A 115 7.41 15.20 -11.35
CA TRP A 115 7.33 15.84 -10.04
C TRP A 115 6.27 16.95 -9.91
N GLN A 116 5.31 17.03 -10.84
CA GLN A 116 4.14 17.90 -10.66
C GLN A 116 3.16 17.28 -9.67
N PRO A 117 2.51 18.09 -8.82
CA PRO A 117 1.49 17.59 -7.89
C PRO A 117 0.36 16.88 -8.63
N ARG A 118 -0.14 15.78 -8.05
CA ARG A 118 -1.25 14.97 -8.58
C ARG A 118 -2.52 15.12 -7.75
#